data_AF-X1N6T1-F1
#
_entry.id   AF-X1N6T1-F1
#
_cell.length_a   1.000
_cell.length_b   1.000
_cell.length_c   1.000
_cell.angle_alpha   90.00
_cell.angle_beta   90.00
_cell.angle_gamma   90.00
#
_symmetry.space_group_name_H-M   'P 1'
#
loop_
_entity.id
_entity.type
_entity.pdbx_description
1 polymer ?
#
loop_
_entity_poly.entity_id
_entity_poly.type
_entity_poly.pdbx_seq_one_letter_code
_entity_poly.pdbx_strand_id
1 'polypeptide(L)'
;MTAWNYQNNLGNKLRGLDPPPLFFEKSEGEDIFLYGNEVVYDKEGTKFQFANSSRVQFKDLNLDVSFLEYDADKQMFKSNYPIRFTSERLSGSGQRMLYSLKDRALELNEDIHLEILSDLSPSIPIVLEGDMFSFVKRGKKGKLQGNVRLSHDRSWVTSDCLDFKLTANNENIRTML
;
A
#
# COMPACT_ATOMS: atom_id res chain seq x y z
N MET A 1 -5.20 13.20 -19.03
CA MET A 1 -4.56 12.97 -17.72
C MET A 1 -4.00 14.32 -17.30
N THR A 2 -4.77 15.11 -16.56
CA THR A 2 -4.45 16.52 -16.31
C THR A 2 -3.85 16.62 -14.92
N ALA A 3 -2.57 17.01 -14.84
CA ALA A 3 -1.99 17.47 -13.59
C ALA A 3 -2.84 18.65 -13.11
N TRP A 4 -3.51 18.50 -11.97
CA TRP A 4 -4.24 19.60 -11.34
C TRP A 4 -3.21 20.67 -10.94
N ASN A 5 -3.40 21.89 -11.43
CA ASN A 5 -2.43 22.97 -11.25
C ASN A 5 -2.58 23.53 -9.82
N TYR A 6 -1.82 22.94 -8.88
CA TYR A 6 -1.96 23.06 -7.43
C TYR A 6 -1.55 24.42 -6.82
N GLN A 7 -0.94 25.33 -7.59
CA GLN A 7 -0.41 26.58 -7.05
C GLN A 7 -1.49 27.59 -6.59
N ASN A 8 -2.76 27.41 -6.98
CA ASN A 8 -3.82 28.40 -6.72
C ASN A 8 -4.78 28.06 -5.56
N ASN A 9 -4.65 26.90 -4.89
CA ASN A 9 -5.60 26.41 -3.87
C ASN A 9 -4.91 25.87 -2.60
N LEU A 10 -3.89 26.57 -2.07
CA LEU A 10 -3.26 26.17 -0.81
C LEU A 10 -4.14 26.58 0.39
N GLY A 11 -4.83 25.59 0.99
CA GLY A 11 -5.54 25.70 2.25
C GLY A 11 -4.61 25.30 3.41
N ASN A 12 -3.77 26.22 3.86
CA ASN A 12 -2.87 26.03 4.99
C ASN A 12 -1.74 25.00 4.78
N LYS A 13 -0.65 25.17 5.54
CA LYS A 13 0.59 24.38 5.42
C LYS A 13 1.20 24.15 6.79
N LEU A 14 1.54 22.90 7.10
CA LEU A 14 2.25 22.52 8.33
C LEU A 14 3.67 22.04 7.98
N ARG A 15 4.68 22.47 8.76
CA ARG A 15 6.09 22.08 8.61
C ARG A 15 6.72 21.82 9.97
N GLY A 16 7.53 20.77 10.10
CA GLY A 16 8.31 20.45 11.29
C GLY A 16 9.40 19.40 11.01
N LEU A 17 10.45 19.37 11.84
CA LEU A 17 11.49 18.32 11.80
C LEU A 17 11.03 16.99 12.42
N ASP A 18 9.99 17.05 13.25
CA ASP A 18 9.31 15.92 13.85
C ASP A 18 7.84 16.33 14.11
N PRO A 19 7.04 16.55 13.04
CA PRO A 19 5.68 17.05 13.20
C PRO A 19 4.85 16.01 13.95
N PRO A 20 4.02 16.42 14.92
CA PRO A 20 3.14 15.50 15.63
C PRO A 20 2.27 14.75 14.60
N PRO A 21 1.93 13.48 14.85
CA PRO A 21 1.12 12.71 13.92
C PRO A 21 -0.18 13.46 13.64
N LEU A 22 -0.48 13.64 12.36
CA LEU A 22 -1.79 14.14 11.97
C LEU A 22 -2.77 12.97 12.04
N PHE A 23 -3.76 13.13 12.91
CA PHE A 23 -4.80 12.16 13.16
C PHE A 23 -5.97 12.42 12.21
N PHE A 24 -6.24 11.47 11.33
CA PHE A 24 -7.40 11.51 10.45
C PHE A 24 -8.32 10.35 10.83
N GLU A 25 -9.39 10.71 11.53
CA GLU A 25 -10.56 9.87 11.80
C GLU A 25 -10.42 8.84 12.95
N LYS A 26 -11.36 8.93 13.90
CA LYS A 26 -11.57 8.00 15.01
C LYS A 26 -12.84 7.21 14.75
N SER A 27 -12.81 6.23 13.87
CA SER A 27 -13.93 5.30 13.68
C SER A 27 -13.56 3.95 14.29
N GLU A 28 -14.38 3.50 15.26
CA GLU A 28 -14.38 2.19 15.95
C GLU A 28 -13.05 1.38 15.94
N GLY A 29 -11.96 1.98 16.43
CA GLY A 29 -10.68 1.28 16.66
C GLY A 29 -9.76 1.13 15.43
N GLU A 30 -9.95 1.95 14.40
CA GLU A 30 -9.11 1.96 13.20
C GLU A 30 -8.41 3.31 13.02
N ASP A 31 -7.56 3.67 13.98
CA ASP A 31 -6.81 4.92 13.93
C ASP A 31 -5.82 4.92 12.75
N ILE A 32 -5.84 5.99 11.94
CA ILE A 32 -4.86 6.24 10.89
C ILE A 32 -3.84 7.26 11.41
N PHE A 33 -2.58 6.86 11.47
CA PHE A 33 -1.47 7.73 11.82
C PHE A 33 -0.72 8.13 10.56
N LEU A 34 -0.70 9.44 10.28
CA LEU A 34 0.07 10.01 9.18
C LEU A 34 1.24 10.81 9.74
N TYR A 35 2.43 10.43 9.32
CA TYR A 35 3.68 11.13 9.58
C TYR A 35 4.16 11.71 8.27
N GLY A 36 4.59 12.97 8.26
CA GLY A 36 5.16 13.60 7.08
C GLY A 36 5.70 14.97 7.42
N ASN A 37 6.87 15.30 6.88
CA ASN A 37 7.56 16.56 7.19
C ASN A 37 6.81 17.79 6.67
N GLU A 38 6.00 17.62 5.63
CA GLU A 38 5.16 18.66 5.06
C GLU A 38 3.76 18.12 4.76
N VAL A 39 2.74 18.83 5.25
CA VAL A 39 1.33 18.54 4.95
C VAL A 39 0.64 19.78 4.43
N VAL A 40 -0.03 19.62 3.29
CA VAL A 40 -0.85 20.62 2.62
C VAL A 40 -2.25 20.05 2.45
N TYR A 41 -3.27 20.87 2.66
CA TYR A 41 -4.65 20.46 2.46
C TYR A 41 -5.47 21.53 1.74
N ASP A 42 -6.64 21.16 1.24
CA ASP A 42 -7.59 22.14 0.70
C ASP A 42 -8.34 22.85 1.84
N LYS A 43 -9.05 23.93 1.52
CA LYS A 43 -9.73 24.76 2.52
C LYS A 43 -10.80 23.96 3.28
N GLU A 44 -11.40 23.00 2.61
CA GLU A 44 -12.47 22.15 3.08
C GLU A 44 -11.97 20.98 3.93
N GLY A 45 -10.66 20.68 3.90
CA GLY A 45 -10.09 19.53 4.60
C GLY A 45 -10.56 18.19 4.02
N THR A 46 -10.83 18.13 2.71
CA THR A 46 -11.24 16.92 2.00
C THR A 46 -10.09 16.29 1.23
N LYS A 47 -9.04 17.06 0.92
CA LYS A 47 -7.86 16.61 0.20
C LYS A 47 -6.60 16.98 0.93
N PHE A 48 -5.72 16.00 1.09
CA PHE A 48 -4.45 16.15 1.80
C PHE A 48 -3.30 15.65 0.93
N GLN A 49 -2.17 16.32 1.03
CA GLN A 49 -0.91 15.93 0.44
C GLN A 49 0.16 15.89 1.52
N PHE A 50 0.86 14.77 1.60
CA PHE A 50 1.96 14.52 2.51
C PHE A 50 3.23 14.38 1.68
N ALA A 51 4.29 15.11 2.05
CA ALA A 51 5.54 15.12 1.30
C ALA A 51 6.76 15.00 2.22
N ASN A 52 7.90 14.65 1.62
CA ASN A 52 9.22 14.52 2.25
C ASN A 52 9.25 13.45 3.36
N SER A 53 9.12 12.19 2.95
CA SER A 53 9.08 11.00 3.82
C SER A 53 7.80 10.91 4.62
N SER A 54 6.79 10.35 3.98
CA SER A 54 5.50 10.06 4.56
C SER A 54 5.44 8.61 5.02
N ARG A 55 5.05 8.43 6.28
CA ARG A 55 4.68 7.11 6.81
C ARG A 55 3.19 7.11 7.12
N VAL A 56 2.49 6.10 6.63
CA VAL A 56 1.12 5.80 7.04
C VAL A 56 1.15 4.55 7.89
N GLN A 57 0.54 4.61 9.06
CA GLN A 57 0.24 3.43 9.84
C GLN A 57 -1.28 3.32 10.00
N PHE A 58 -1.83 2.22 9.53
CA PHE A 58 -3.25 1.90 9.65
C PHE A 58 -3.39 0.44 10.05
N LYS A 59 -3.72 0.20 11.33
CA LYS A 59 -3.68 -1.12 11.95
C LYS A 59 -2.30 -1.79 11.77
N ASP A 60 -2.27 -2.95 11.11
CA ASP A 60 -1.08 -3.72 10.74
C ASP A 60 -0.46 -3.27 9.40
N LEU A 61 -1.09 -2.38 8.63
CA LEU A 61 -0.51 -1.86 7.39
C LEU A 61 0.38 -0.66 7.69
N ASN A 62 1.65 -0.76 7.29
CA ASN A 62 2.56 0.38 7.24
C ASN A 62 2.92 0.68 5.78
N LEU A 63 2.92 1.97 5.44
CA LEU A 63 3.32 2.47 4.13
C LEU A 63 4.49 3.44 4.34
N ASP A 64 5.56 3.27 3.58
CA ASP A 64 6.69 4.20 3.52
C ASP A 64 6.79 4.75 2.08
N VAL A 65 6.61 6.07 1.92
CA VAL A 65 6.53 6.74 0.61
C VAL A 65 7.03 8.17 0.67
N SER A 66 7.60 8.69 -0.40
CA SER A 66 8.07 10.09 -0.42
C SER A 66 6.96 11.13 -0.54
N PHE A 67 5.84 10.74 -1.15
CA PHE A 67 4.68 11.59 -1.39
C PHE A 67 3.40 10.78 -1.41
N LEU A 68 2.36 11.30 -0.77
CA LEU A 68 1.07 10.64 -0.64
C LEU A 68 -0.07 11.65 -0.74
N GLU A 69 -1.11 11.28 -1.46
CA GLU A 69 -2.38 12.01 -1.48
C GLU A 69 -3.44 11.23 -0.71
N TYR A 70 -4.28 11.93 0.03
CA TYR A 70 -5.48 11.39 0.67
C TYR A 70 -6.70 12.19 0.23
N ASP A 71 -7.71 11.48 -0.26
CA ASP A 71 -9.03 12.01 -0.61
C ASP A 71 -10.04 11.45 0.41
N ALA A 72 -10.49 12.31 1.33
CA ALA A 72 -11.36 11.93 2.44
C ALA A 72 -12.77 11.55 1.96
N ASP A 73 -13.29 12.22 0.93
CA ASP A 73 -14.61 11.91 0.36
C ASP A 73 -14.65 10.50 -0.24
N LYS A 74 -13.53 10.08 -0.87
CA LYS A 74 -13.37 8.73 -1.42
C LYS A 74 -12.78 7.74 -0.43
N GLN A 75 -12.32 8.20 0.72
CA GLN A 75 -11.55 7.43 1.70
C GLN A 75 -10.40 6.65 1.04
N MET A 76 -9.58 7.36 0.27
CA MET A 76 -8.58 6.74 -0.61
C MET A 76 -7.21 7.40 -0.49
N PHE A 77 -6.18 6.57 -0.33
CA PHE A 77 -4.79 6.98 -0.46
C PHE A 77 -4.28 6.69 -1.87
N LYS A 78 -3.43 7.58 -2.37
CA LYS A 78 -2.80 7.44 -3.69
C LYS A 78 -1.35 7.91 -3.66
N SER A 79 -0.49 7.20 -4.37
CA SER A 79 0.84 7.69 -4.72
C SER A 79 1.22 7.32 -6.15
N ASN A 80 1.90 8.24 -6.85
CA ASN A 80 2.58 7.96 -8.11
C ASN A 80 4.10 7.89 -7.92
N TYR A 81 4.55 7.60 -6.70
CA TYR A 81 5.96 7.50 -6.32
C TYR A 81 6.25 6.10 -5.77
N PRO A 82 7.53 5.66 -5.83
CA PRO A 82 7.95 4.41 -5.25
C PRO A 82 7.47 4.26 -3.81
N ILE A 83 6.81 3.13 -3.54
CA ILE A 83 6.17 2.81 -2.28
C ILE A 83 6.77 1.51 -1.74
N ARG A 84 6.91 1.44 -0.42
CA ARG A 84 7.05 0.16 0.28
C ARG A 84 5.91 0.00 1.25
N PHE A 85 5.41 -1.22 1.38
CA PHE A 85 4.42 -1.54 2.39
C PHE A 85 4.83 -2.77 3.17
N THR A 86 4.40 -2.82 4.43
CA THR A 86 4.50 -4.01 5.26
C THR A 86 3.17 -4.25 5.95
N SER A 87 2.84 -5.52 6.10
CA SER A 87 1.76 -6.04 6.93
C SER A 87 2.24 -7.32 7.61
N GLU A 88 1.40 -7.91 8.46
CA GLU A 88 1.77 -9.06 9.30
C GLU A 88 2.51 -10.19 8.57
N ARG A 89 2.10 -10.52 7.33
CA ARG A 89 2.66 -11.65 6.55
C ARG A 89 2.98 -11.33 5.09
N LEU A 90 2.77 -10.08 4.70
CA LEU A 90 2.93 -9.63 3.33
C LEU A 90 3.61 -8.27 3.36
N SER A 91 4.75 -8.18 2.72
CA SER A 91 5.43 -6.93 2.41
C SER A 91 5.61 -6.80 0.90
N GLY A 92 5.90 -5.60 0.45
CA GLY A 92 6.27 -5.41 -0.94
C GLY A 92 6.51 -3.97 -1.33
N SER A 93 6.74 -3.77 -2.62
CA SER A 93 7.00 -2.49 -3.25
C SER A 93 6.41 -2.41 -4.65
N GLY A 94 6.28 -1.19 -5.15
CA GLY A 94 5.91 -0.87 -6.53
C GLY A 94 6.14 0.61 -6.81
N GLN A 95 5.88 1.07 -8.03
CA GLN A 95 6.09 2.47 -8.42
C GLN A 95 4.88 3.37 -8.18
N ARG A 96 3.69 2.78 -8.14
CA ARG A 96 2.41 3.51 -7.95
C ARG A 96 1.48 2.72 -7.07
N MET A 97 0.66 3.43 -6.29
CA MET A 97 -0.22 2.82 -5.29
C MET A 97 -1.59 3.50 -5.25
N LEU A 98 -2.61 2.67 -5.05
CA LEU A 98 -3.94 3.08 -4.60
C LEU A 98 -4.33 2.23 -3.40
N TYR A 99 -4.91 2.84 -2.37
CA TYR A 99 -5.47 2.13 -1.24
C TYR A 99 -6.85 2.67 -0.86
N SER A 100 -7.86 1.81 -0.96
CA SER A 100 -9.24 2.11 -0.51
C SER A 100 -9.40 1.69 0.95
N LEU A 101 -9.66 2.65 1.85
CA LEU A 101 -9.97 2.36 3.25
C LEU A 101 -11.30 1.62 3.39
N LYS A 102 -12.30 2.03 2.60
CA LYS A 102 -13.63 1.44 2.58
C LYS A 102 -13.60 -0.05 2.23
N ASP A 103 -12.87 -0.40 1.17
CA ASP A 103 -12.81 -1.77 0.67
C ASP A 103 -11.66 -2.57 1.29
N ARG A 104 -10.73 -1.88 1.98
CA ARG A 104 -9.44 -2.42 2.45
C ARG A 104 -8.68 -3.12 1.34
N ALA A 105 -8.58 -2.42 0.22
CA ALA A 105 -7.98 -2.92 -1.00
C ALA A 105 -6.72 -2.11 -1.33
N LEU A 106 -5.61 -2.80 -1.57
CA LEU A 106 -4.34 -2.25 -2.04
C LEU A 106 -4.16 -2.61 -3.50
N GLU A 107 -3.77 -1.64 -4.32
CA GLU A 107 -3.30 -1.84 -5.68
C GLU A 107 -1.91 -1.27 -5.83
N LEU A 108 -1.01 -2.04 -6.45
CA LEU A 108 0.32 -1.59 -6.85
C LEU A 108 0.49 -1.77 -8.35
N ASN A 109 1.27 -0.87 -8.96
CA ASN A 109 1.59 -0.94 -10.38
C ASN A 109 3.09 -0.68 -10.59
N GLU A 110 3.63 -1.38 -11.59
CA GLU A 110 5.02 -1.36 -12.09
C GLU A 110 6.06 -1.83 -11.07
N ASP A 111 7.02 -2.62 -11.56
CA ASP A 111 8.17 -3.16 -10.81
C ASP A 111 7.78 -3.72 -9.43
N ILE A 112 6.76 -4.57 -9.43
CA ILE A 112 6.21 -5.09 -8.19
C ILE A 112 7.11 -6.19 -7.66
N HIS A 113 7.45 -6.09 -6.38
CA HIS A 113 8.13 -7.12 -5.62
C HIS A 113 7.36 -7.35 -4.33
N LEU A 114 6.94 -8.58 -4.07
CA LEU A 114 6.20 -8.98 -2.89
C LEU A 114 6.96 -10.10 -2.17
N GLU A 115 6.92 -10.06 -0.85
CA GLU A 115 7.40 -11.14 0.01
C GLU A 115 6.27 -11.61 0.89
N ILE A 116 5.99 -12.91 0.83
CA ILE A 116 5.00 -13.58 1.67
C ILE A 116 5.74 -14.45 2.67
N LEU A 117 5.58 -14.12 3.95
CA LEU A 117 6.19 -14.89 5.04
C LEU A 117 5.40 -16.20 5.25
N SER A 118 6.12 -17.31 5.31
CA SER A 118 5.58 -18.62 5.69
C SER A 118 5.72 -18.84 7.19
N ASP A 119 4.77 -19.52 7.84
CA ASP A 119 4.91 -19.85 9.27
C ASP A 119 5.83 -21.07 9.51
N LEU A 120 6.36 -21.68 8.45
CA LEU A 120 7.29 -22.81 8.54
C LEU A 120 8.67 -22.32 8.99
N SER A 121 9.37 -23.09 9.83
CA SER A 121 10.74 -22.80 10.26
C SER A 121 11.72 -23.81 9.66
N PRO A 122 12.80 -23.37 8.96
CA PRO A 122 13.13 -21.98 8.66
C PRO A 122 12.15 -21.36 7.64
N SER A 123 11.75 -20.11 7.88
CA SER A 123 10.82 -19.38 7.01
C SER A 123 11.58 -18.82 5.82
N ILE A 124 11.59 -19.57 4.72
CA ILE A 124 12.02 -19.03 3.43
C ILE A 124 10.79 -18.33 2.83
N PRO A 125 10.85 -17.02 2.55
CA PRO A 125 9.71 -16.30 2.00
C PRO A 125 9.41 -16.77 0.59
N ILE A 126 8.13 -16.71 0.23
CA ILE A 126 7.71 -16.80 -1.17
C ILE A 126 7.82 -15.40 -1.76
N VAL A 127 8.61 -15.27 -2.82
CA VAL A 127 8.82 -13.99 -3.51
C VAL A 127 7.99 -13.98 -4.78
N LEU A 128 7.22 -12.92 -4.99
CA LEU A 128 6.44 -12.69 -6.20
C LEU A 128 6.86 -11.38 -6.87
N GLU A 129 7.08 -11.44 -8.18
CA GLU A 129 7.39 -10.27 -9.02
C GLU A 129 6.35 -10.14 -10.14
N GLY A 130 6.03 -8.92 -10.57
CA GLY A 130 5.11 -8.68 -11.68
C GLY A 130 4.84 -7.19 -11.95
N ASP A 131 3.85 -6.90 -12.78
CA ASP A 131 3.56 -5.53 -13.24
C ASP A 131 2.35 -4.90 -12.55
N MET A 132 1.35 -5.69 -12.16
CA MET A 132 0.12 -5.21 -11.51
C MET A 132 -0.28 -6.13 -10.36
N PHE A 133 -0.53 -5.55 -9.19
CA PHE A 133 -0.94 -6.28 -8.00
C PHE A 133 -2.21 -5.67 -7.44
N SER A 134 -3.13 -6.54 -7.01
CA SER A 134 -4.27 -6.15 -6.19
C SER A 134 -4.40 -7.08 -4.99
N PHE A 135 -4.78 -6.53 -3.84
CA PHE A 135 -5.00 -7.30 -2.62
C PHE A 135 -6.19 -6.76 -1.83
N VAL A 136 -7.15 -7.64 -1.55
CA VAL A 136 -8.32 -7.32 -0.74
C VAL A 136 -8.20 -7.99 0.63
N LYS A 137 -8.00 -7.19 1.68
CA LYS A 137 -7.67 -7.68 3.02
C LYS A 137 -8.78 -8.50 3.67
N ARG A 138 -10.06 -8.09 3.52
CA ARG A 138 -11.21 -8.84 4.10
C ARG A 138 -11.29 -10.28 3.56
N GLY A 139 -10.96 -10.48 2.28
CA GLY A 139 -10.91 -11.80 1.65
C GLY A 139 -9.55 -12.48 1.76
N LYS A 140 -8.51 -11.74 2.17
CA LYS A 140 -7.10 -12.11 2.08
C LYS A 140 -6.72 -12.63 0.68
N LYS A 141 -7.31 -12.06 -0.36
CA LYS A 141 -7.10 -12.48 -1.76
C LYS A 141 -6.15 -11.51 -2.43
N GLY A 142 -5.14 -12.04 -3.10
CA GLY A 142 -4.20 -11.29 -3.92
C GLY A 142 -4.22 -11.77 -5.36
N LYS A 143 -3.95 -10.86 -6.28
CA LYS A 143 -3.78 -11.16 -7.71
C LYS A 143 -2.59 -10.38 -8.23
N LEU A 144 -1.70 -11.07 -8.93
CA LEU A 144 -0.55 -10.51 -9.63
C LEU A 144 -0.71 -10.76 -11.14
N GLN A 145 -0.39 -9.78 -11.97
CA GLN A 145 -0.52 -9.86 -13.42
C GLN A 145 0.66 -9.19 -14.12
N GLY A 146 0.99 -9.69 -15.31
CA GLY A 146 2.08 -9.18 -16.14
C GLY A 146 3.44 -9.64 -15.65
N ASN A 147 4.18 -10.33 -16.52
CA ASN A 147 5.52 -10.86 -16.27
C ASN A 147 5.68 -11.54 -14.90
N VAL A 148 4.66 -12.32 -14.49
CA VAL A 148 4.62 -12.87 -13.13
C VAL A 148 5.73 -13.88 -12.95
N ARG A 149 6.54 -13.69 -11.91
CA ARG A 149 7.53 -14.67 -11.44
C ARG A 149 7.27 -14.97 -9.98
N LEU A 150 7.16 -16.25 -9.66
CA LEU A 150 7.14 -16.75 -8.28
C LEU A 150 8.44 -17.49 -8.03
N SER A 151 9.07 -17.23 -6.89
CA SER A 151 10.22 -17.99 -6.44
C SER A 151 10.11 -18.37 -4.96
N HIS A 152 10.65 -19.55 -4.63
CA HIS A 152 10.75 -20.06 -3.28
C HIS A 152 12.00 -20.94 -3.19
N ASP A 153 12.95 -20.52 -2.35
CA ASP A 153 14.30 -21.08 -2.29
C ASP A 153 14.95 -21.15 -3.68
N ARG A 154 15.24 -22.36 -4.20
CA ARG A 154 15.88 -22.56 -5.51
C ARG A 154 14.88 -22.81 -6.64
N SER A 155 13.59 -22.85 -6.34
CA SER A 155 12.53 -23.13 -7.30
C SER A 155 11.89 -21.85 -7.79
N TRP A 156 11.53 -21.80 -9.07
CA TRP A 156 10.82 -20.67 -9.66
C TRP A 156 9.83 -21.12 -10.73
N VAL A 157 8.81 -20.30 -10.94
CA VAL A 157 7.80 -20.47 -12.00
C VAL A 157 7.43 -19.11 -12.56
N THR A 158 7.01 -19.08 -13.82
CA THR A 158 6.52 -17.88 -14.49
C THR A 158 5.09 -18.08 -15.00
N SER A 159 4.33 -17.00 -15.11
CA SER A 159 2.95 -16.97 -15.61
C SER A 159 2.60 -15.56 -16.08
N ASP A 160 1.50 -15.40 -16.81
CA ASP A 160 0.93 -14.07 -17.07
C ASP A 160 0.11 -13.56 -15.88
N CYS A 161 -0.40 -14.49 -15.06
CA CYS A 161 -1.29 -14.19 -13.96
C CYS A 161 -1.12 -15.19 -12.81
N LEU A 162 -1.29 -14.71 -11.59
CA LEU A 162 -1.31 -15.51 -10.38
C LEU A 162 -2.37 -14.96 -9.41
N ASP A 163 -3.39 -15.76 -9.13
CA ASP A 163 -4.31 -15.52 -8.03
C ASP A 163 -3.87 -16.31 -6.80
N PHE A 164 -3.95 -15.71 -5.61
CA PHE A 164 -3.61 -16.37 -4.35
C PHE A 164 -4.52 -15.92 -3.19
N LYS A 165 -4.50 -16.70 -2.10
CA LYS A 165 -5.20 -16.39 -0.87
C LYS A 165 -4.32 -16.66 0.34
N LEU A 166 -4.23 -15.71 1.27
CA LEU A 166 -3.55 -15.91 2.55
C LEU A 166 -4.54 -16.54 3.55
N THR A 167 -4.23 -17.72 4.07
CA THR A 167 -5.04 -18.42 5.09
C THR A 167 -4.40 -18.32 6.47
N ALA A 168 -5.21 -18.26 7.54
CA ALA A 168 -4.72 -18.09 8.91
C ALA A 168 -3.83 -19.25 9.43
N ASN A 169 -3.89 -20.44 8.82
CA ASN A 169 -3.20 -21.65 9.28
C ASN A 169 -2.27 -22.31 8.24
N ASN A 170 -1.96 -21.67 7.11
CA ASN A 170 -1.29 -22.28 5.93
C ASN A 170 -2.08 -23.53 5.42
N GLU A 171 -2.06 -23.92 4.16
CA GLU A 171 -0.91 -24.38 3.37
C GLU A 171 -1.13 -24.17 1.87
N ASN A 172 -2.01 -23.25 1.44
CA ASN A 172 -2.35 -23.19 0.01
C ASN A 172 -2.31 -21.77 -0.55
N ILE A 173 -1.19 -21.41 -1.19
CA ILE A 173 -1.29 -20.58 -2.41
C ILE A 173 -2.01 -21.45 -3.43
N ARG A 174 -3.35 -21.32 -3.50
CA ARG A 174 -4.10 -21.89 -4.63
C ARG A 174 -3.96 -20.93 -5.79
N THR A 175 -3.04 -21.23 -6.70
CA THR A 175 -3.12 -20.71 -8.05
C THR A 175 -4.44 -21.18 -8.65
N MET A 176 -5.35 -20.26 -8.90
CA MET A 176 -6.51 -20.55 -9.73
C MET A 176 -6.06 -20.36 -11.18
N LEU A 177 -5.78 -21.47 -11.87
CA LEU A 177 -5.56 -21.50 -13.31
C LEU A 177 -6.91 -21.39 -14.04
#